data_AF-A0A1X6MVG1-F1
#
_entry.id   AF-A0A1X6MVG1-F1
#
_cell.length_a   1.000
_cell.length_b   1.000
_cell.length_c   1.000
_cell.angle_alpha   90.00
_cell.angle_beta   90.00
_cell.angle_gamma   90.00
#
_symmetry.space_group_name_H-M   'P 1'
#
loop_
_entity.id
_entity.type
_entity.pdbx_description
1 polymer ?
#
loop_
_entity_poly.entity_id
_entity_poly.type
_entity_poly.pdbx_seq_one_letter_code
_entity_poly.pdbx_strand_id
1 'polypeptide(L)'
;MPATSRLPELRDLIREKQDALPETKRRRIAPRRAADGQREGQDRLNKEYTAEAYVILNHIHTLNRMLAAVRKPYLNLDSRHAPLSRQSSRTIDLGSADQSWANIRHLSNEERDQIDLQARVILSRCSERVRELEAVEKRRAELAASRKNPLTRLLPARLRQDDETAASDFIAAHHASVTWYLSRRLTEASQNLKEMQEERMKRQLERTRTLGSGAAREAMYMDMADSVPSPAESSSSGSWLGGATNLASSFAASIGSQSNDALSSTATLKPIQMPTDDLMDETDEEDLELTASQIMQFETENANILQSVQDTLASVHQAESRLMEISALQAELVTHLTKQTEQTEQLYEDAIATAATVEKGNVQLREARRRARDSRKWILLFLIGASLSLLFLHYY
;
A
#
# COMPACT_ATOMS: atom_id res chain seq x y z
N MET A 1 24.80 -3.30 -28.21
CA MET A 1 24.74 -2.62 -29.52
C MET A 1 24.25 -1.20 -29.28
N PRO A 2 25.09 -0.16 -29.41
CA PRO A 2 24.63 1.22 -29.24
C PRO A 2 23.71 1.60 -30.41
N ALA A 3 22.52 2.12 -30.10
CA ALA A 3 21.55 2.55 -31.10
C ALA A 3 22.10 3.76 -31.86
N THR A 4 22.44 3.60 -33.14
CA THR A 4 22.85 4.70 -34.00
C THR A 4 21.64 5.58 -34.32
N SER A 5 21.71 6.86 -33.94
CA SER A 5 20.62 7.80 -34.18
C SER A 5 20.53 8.13 -35.68
N ARG A 6 19.50 7.59 -36.37
CA ARG A 6 19.18 7.92 -37.78
C ARG A 6 18.36 9.20 -37.96
N LEU A 7 18.22 9.98 -36.90
CA LEU A 7 17.59 11.30 -36.89
C LEU A 7 18.13 12.29 -37.95
N PRO A 8 19.45 12.37 -38.24
CA PRO A 8 19.94 13.27 -39.28
C PRO A 8 19.54 12.82 -40.68
N GLU A 9 19.67 11.53 -40.99
CA GLU A 9 19.26 10.94 -42.26
C GLU A 9 17.75 11.15 -42.54
N LEU A 10 16.92 11.00 -41.51
CA LEU A 10 15.49 11.30 -41.59
C LEU A 10 15.23 12.78 -41.92
N ARG A 11 15.96 13.72 -41.29
CA ARG A 11 15.78 15.16 -41.52
C ARG A 11 16.15 15.55 -42.95
N ASP A 12 17.21 14.96 -43.49
CA ASP A 12 17.67 15.23 -44.85
C ASP A 12 16.67 14.71 -45.88
N LEU A 13 16.14 13.49 -45.68
CA LEU A 13 15.06 12.94 -46.49
C LEU A 13 13.77 13.79 -46.43
N ILE A 14 13.42 14.33 -45.25
CA ILE A 14 12.27 15.22 -45.10
C ILE A 14 12.45 16.51 -45.90
N ARG A 15 13.65 17.11 -45.86
CA ARG A 15 13.97 18.32 -46.64
C ARG A 15 13.89 18.06 -48.14
N GLU A 16 14.49 16.97 -48.61
CA GLU A 16 14.44 16.55 -50.01
C GLU A 16 12.99 16.37 -50.49
N LYS A 17 12.14 15.73 -49.68
CA LYS A 17 10.70 15.57 -50.01
C LYS A 17 9.91 16.88 -49.93
N GLN A 18 10.29 17.82 -49.07
CA GLN A 18 9.69 19.16 -49.02
C GLN A 18 10.03 19.99 -50.25
N ASP A 19 11.23 19.84 -50.80
CA ASP A 19 11.69 20.53 -52.00
C ASP A 19 11.13 19.94 -53.29
N ALA A 20 10.84 18.63 -53.31
CA ALA A 20 10.17 17.96 -54.43
C ALA A 20 8.67 18.30 -54.58
N LEU A 21 8.04 18.99 -53.61
CA LEU A 21 6.62 19.37 -53.65
C LEU A 21 6.44 20.81 -54.18
N PRO A 22 5.62 21.04 -55.23
CA PRO A 22 5.37 22.38 -55.76
C PRO A 22 4.70 23.29 -54.71
N GLU A 23 5.06 24.58 -54.70
CA GLU A 23 4.64 25.55 -53.67
C GLU A 23 3.12 25.64 -53.44
N THR A 24 2.31 25.34 -54.45
CA THR A 24 0.83 25.32 -54.35
C THR A 24 0.28 24.18 -53.48
N LYS A 25 1.08 23.16 -53.18
CA LYS A 25 0.79 22.08 -52.21
C LYS A 25 1.56 22.22 -50.90
N ARG A 26 2.53 23.15 -50.81
CA ARG A 26 3.07 23.64 -49.54
C ARG A 26 1.96 24.42 -48.87
N ARG A 27 1.00 23.73 -48.27
CA ARG A 27 -0.01 24.33 -47.43
C ARG A 27 0.76 25.02 -46.30
N ARG A 28 1.03 26.32 -46.44
CA ARG A 28 1.46 27.16 -45.31
C ARG A 28 0.39 26.94 -44.26
N ILE A 29 0.73 26.18 -43.23
CA ILE A 29 -0.06 26.11 -42.02
C ILE A 29 0.02 27.54 -41.49
N ALA A 30 -1.00 28.35 -41.79
CA ALA A 30 -1.12 29.68 -41.25
C ALA A 30 -0.98 29.55 -39.72
N PRO A 31 -0.20 30.42 -39.05
CA PRO A 31 0.03 30.30 -37.62
C PRO A 31 -1.32 30.51 -36.93
N ARG A 32 -1.84 29.42 -36.39
CA ARG A 32 -3.14 29.37 -35.72
C ARG A 32 -2.94 29.90 -34.30
N ARG A 33 -2.56 31.18 -34.18
CA ARG A 33 -2.10 31.84 -32.94
C ARG A 33 -3.03 31.66 -31.73
N ALA A 34 -4.34 31.51 -31.95
CA ALA A 34 -5.32 31.27 -30.88
C ALA A 34 -5.40 29.79 -30.43
N ALA A 35 -5.07 28.84 -31.32
CA ALA A 35 -5.03 27.40 -31.01
C ALA A 35 -3.70 26.99 -30.35
N ASP A 36 -2.60 27.70 -30.62
CA ASP A 36 -1.29 27.43 -30.04
C ASP A 36 -1.27 27.70 -28.52
N GLY A 37 -1.81 28.83 -28.04
CA GLY A 37 -1.80 29.14 -26.61
C GLY A 37 -2.59 28.14 -25.74
N GLN A 38 -3.70 27.60 -26.26
CA GLN A 38 -4.46 26.56 -25.56
C GLN A 38 -3.78 25.19 -25.61
N ARG A 39 -3.09 24.85 -26.71
CA ARG A 39 -2.28 23.63 -26.83
C ARG A 39 -1.09 23.65 -25.89
N GLU A 40 -0.39 24.78 -25.82
CA GLU A 40 0.69 24.99 -24.86
C GLU A 40 0.20 24.83 -23.41
N GLY A 41 -1.00 25.30 -23.08
CA GLY A 41 -1.62 25.07 -21.78
C GLY A 41 -1.84 23.60 -21.46
N GLN A 42 -2.38 22.82 -22.40
CA GLN A 42 -2.60 21.38 -22.22
C GLN A 42 -1.29 20.61 -22.11
N ASP A 43 -0.28 20.97 -22.90
CA ASP A 43 1.05 20.34 -22.84
C ASP A 43 1.76 20.64 -21.53
N ARG A 44 1.56 21.84 -20.95
CA ARG A 44 2.06 22.17 -19.61
C ARG A 44 1.36 21.33 -18.54
N LEU A 45 0.03 21.20 -18.60
CA LEU A 45 -0.73 20.33 -17.68
C LEU A 45 -0.29 18.86 -17.78
N ASN A 46 -0.05 18.35 -18.99
CA ASN A 46 0.44 16.99 -19.18
C ASN A 46 1.85 16.79 -18.58
N LYS A 47 2.74 17.78 -18.74
CA LYS A 47 4.08 17.75 -18.14
C LYS A 47 4.04 17.84 -16.62
N GLU A 48 3.18 18.69 -16.08
CA GLU A 48 2.95 18.82 -14.64
C GLU A 48 2.40 17.52 -14.05
N TYR A 49 1.36 16.96 -14.69
CA TYR A 49 0.78 15.66 -14.33
C TYR A 49 1.85 14.56 -14.28
N THR A 50 2.64 14.41 -15.35
CA THR A 50 3.66 13.35 -15.41
C THR A 50 4.79 13.57 -14.40
N ALA A 51 5.25 14.82 -14.22
CA ALA A 51 6.26 15.14 -13.22
C ALA A 51 5.78 14.82 -11.80
N GLU A 52 4.55 15.21 -11.46
CA GLU A 52 3.95 14.91 -10.16
C GLU A 52 3.78 13.41 -9.94
N ALA A 53 3.30 12.66 -10.95
CA ALA A 53 3.17 11.21 -10.88
C ALA A 53 4.50 10.52 -10.53
N TYR A 54 5.63 10.96 -11.10
CA TYR A 54 6.96 10.43 -10.76
C TYR A 54 7.38 10.76 -9.33
N VAL A 55 7.04 11.96 -8.83
CA VAL A 55 7.35 12.34 -7.45
C VAL A 55 6.56 11.46 -6.48
N ILE A 56 5.26 11.24 -6.73
CA ILE A 56 4.42 10.33 -5.93
C ILE A 56 4.99 8.92 -5.97
N LEU A 57 5.36 8.42 -7.15
CA LEU A 57 5.95 7.09 -7.31
C LEU A 57 7.24 6.94 -6.49
N ASN A 58 8.11 7.96 -6.50
CA ASN A 58 9.35 7.95 -5.73
C ASN A 58 9.10 7.89 -4.22
N HIS A 59 8.10 8.63 -3.73
CA HIS A 59 7.70 8.56 -2.31
C HIS A 59 7.14 7.19 -1.94
N ILE A 60 6.28 6.59 -2.77
CA ILE A 60 5.73 5.25 -2.54
C ILE A 60 6.86 4.19 -2.58
N HIS A 61 7.79 4.29 -3.52
CA HIS A 61 8.93 3.37 -3.60
C HIS A 61 9.82 3.48 -2.36
N THR A 62 10.16 4.70 -1.96
CA THR A 62 10.97 4.97 -0.77
C THR A 62 10.30 4.41 0.48
N LEU A 63 8.99 4.62 0.64
CA LEU A 63 8.21 4.06 1.74
C LEU A 63 8.25 2.52 1.73
N ASN A 64 7.97 1.89 0.59
CA ASN A 64 8.00 0.43 0.48
C ASN A 64 9.38 -0.16 0.79
N ARG A 65 10.46 0.48 0.31
CA ARG A 65 11.84 0.08 0.62
C ARG A 65 12.13 0.21 2.11
N MET A 66 11.72 1.31 2.73
CA MET A 66 11.86 1.53 4.17
C MET A 66 11.10 0.45 4.95
N LEU A 67 9.81 0.24 4.66
CA LEU A 67 8.97 -0.76 5.34
C LEU A 67 9.57 -2.18 5.22
N ALA A 68 10.08 -2.54 4.04
CA ALA A 68 10.76 -3.82 3.85
C ALA A 68 12.05 -3.95 4.68
N ALA A 69 12.85 -2.89 4.77
CA ALA A 69 14.08 -2.88 5.56
C ALA A 69 13.80 -2.99 7.07
N VAL A 70 12.79 -2.27 7.57
CA VAL A 70 12.47 -2.24 9.00
C VAL A 70 11.58 -3.40 9.46
N ARG A 71 10.98 -4.18 8.56
CA ARG A 71 10.06 -5.29 8.92
C ARG A 71 10.62 -6.22 9.98
N LYS A 72 11.86 -6.71 9.80
CA LYS A 72 12.52 -7.62 10.75
C LYS A 72 12.74 -6.97 12.13
N PRO A 73 13.47 -5.84 12.25
CA PRO A 73 13.69 -5.19 13.54
C PRO A 73 12.40 -4.66 14.19
N TYR A 74 11.39 -4.31 13.39
CA TYR A 74 10.09 -3.84 13.88
C TYR A 74 9.32 -4.96 14.58
N LEU A 75 9.28 -6.15 13.97
CA LEU A 75 8.55 -7.31 14.50
C LEU A 75 9.26 -7.98 15.69
N ASN A 76 10.59 -7.87 15.78
CA ASN A 76 11.37 -8.42 16.90
C ASN A 76 11.09 -7.61 18.18
N LEU A 77 10.20 -8.11 19.03
CA LEU A 77 9.83 -7.50 20.32
C LEU A 77 10.75 -7.91 21.48
N ASP A 78 11.66 -8.87 21.25
CA ASP A 78 12.63 -9.33 22.23
C ASP A 78 13.66 -8.24 22.52
N SER A 79 13.31 -7.41 23.49
CA SER A 79 14.17 -6.38 24.07
C SER A 79 15.09 -6.95 25.15
N ARG A 80 15.47 -8.23 25.06
CA ARG A 80 16.47 -8.81 25.96
C ARG A 80 17.83 -8.20 25.61
N HIS A 81 18.10 -7.05 26.24
CA HIS A 81 19.36 -6.34 26.31
C HIS A 81 19.94 -5.86 24.97
N ALA A 82 19.49 -4.67 24.53
CA ALA A 82 20.39 -3.80 23.79
C ALA A 82 21.48 -3.31 24.76
N PRO A 83 22.79 -3.47 24.48
CA PRO A 83 23.83 -2.94 25.34
C PRO A 83 23.70 -1.41 25.36
N LEU A 84 23.66 -0.85 26.57
CA LEU A 84 23.49 0.58 26.91
C LEU A 84 24.48 1.55 26.23
N SER A 85 25.41 1.05 25.41
CA SER A 85 26.49 1.82 24.79
C SER A 85 26.11 2.51 23.47
N ARG A 86 24.91 2.29 22.91
CA ARG A 86 24.51 2.85 21.60
C ARG A 86 23.12 3.52 21.54
N GLN A 87 22.60 4.02 22.66
CA GLN A 87 21.42 4.90 22.66
C GLN A 87 21.81 6.32 22.20
N SER A 88 22.14 6.47 20.92
CA SER A 88 22.00 7.78 20.28
C SER A 88 20.56 7.84 19.79
N SER A 89 19.77 8.78 20.29
CA SER A 89 18.46 9.14 19.72
C SER A 89 18.66 9.48 18.25
N ARG A 90 18.39 8.53 17.35
CA ARG A 90 18.47 8.79 15.91
C ARG A 90 17.16 9.45 15.53
N THR A 91 17.20 10.75 15.22
CA THR A 91 16.10 11.37 14.49
C THR A 91 15.98 10.66 13.15
N ILE A 92 14.95 9.83 13.05
CA ILE A 92 14.63 9.07 11.86
C ILE A 92 14.16 10.06 10.77
N ASP A 93 15.08 10.43 9.88
CA ASP A 93 14.80 11.28 8.73
C ASP A 93 14.57 10.43 7.47
N LEU A 94 13.34 10.52 6.95
CA LEU A 94 12.89 9.81 5.74
C LEU A 94 13.47 10.38 4.44
N GLY A 95 14.07 11.57 4.47
CA GLY A 95 14.73 12.16 3.30
C GLY A 95 16.02 11.45 2.89
N SER A 96 16.68 10.74 3.81
CA SER A 96 17.96 10.06 3.58
C SER A 96 17.75 8.55 3.46
N ALA A 97 17.12 8.16 2.35
CA ALA A 97 16.42 6.89 2.19
C ALA A 97 17.30 5.61 2.10
N ASP A 98 18.61 5.70 1.85
CA ASP A 98 19.35 4.52 1.38
C ASP A 98 20.27 3.82 2.39
N GLN A 99 20.74 4.50 3.44
CA GLN A 99 21.76 3.91 4.35
C GLN A 99 21.30 3.81 5.81
N SER A 100 20.34 4.62 6.22
CA SER A 100 19.92 4.72 7.62
C SER A 100 19.21 3.47 8.13
N TRP A 101 18.44 2.80 7.26
CA TRP A 101 17.51 1.74 7.64
C TRP A 101 18.09 0.32 7.62
N ALA A 102 19.08 0.06 6.75
CA ALA A 102 19.69 -1.26 6.62
C ALA A 102 20.57 -1.64 7.83
N ASN A 103 21.01 -0.65 8.61
CA ASN A 103 21.93 -0.84 9.73
C ASN A 103 21.23 -0.99 11.10
N ILE A 104 19.90 -0.93 11.14
CA ILE A 104 19.12 -0.98 12.38
C ILE A 104 18.73 -2.44 12.69
N ARG A 105 19.28 -3.01 13.77
CA ARG A 105 19.01 -4.39 14.19
C ARG A 105 17.92 -4.51 15.25
N HIS A 106 17.74 -3.46 16.04
CA HIS A 106 16.73 -3.38 17.10
C HIS A 106 16.11 -1.99 17.10
N LEU A 107 14.81 -1.93 17.38
CA LEU A 107 14.05 -0.69 17.52
C LEU A 107 13.46 -0.63 18.93
N SER A 108 13.37 0.55 19.52
CA SER A 108 12.61 0.80 20.76
C SER A 108 11.11 0.81 20.47
N ASN A 109 10.25 0.72 21.49
CA ASN A 109 8.80 0.82 21.29
C ASN A 109 8.40 2.20 20.74
N GLU A 110 9.11 3.25 21.17
CA GLU A 110 8.90 4.63 20.74
C GLU A 110 9.38 4.87 19.29
N GLU A 111 10.51 4.27 18.90
CA GLU A 111 11.00 4.35 17.51
C GLU A 111 10.03 3.65 16.54
N ARG A 112 9.45 2.50 16.95
CA ARG A 112 8.41 1.83 16.16
C ARG A 112 7.17 2.70 15.98
N ASP A 113 6.75 3.39 17.04
CA ASP A 113 5.62 4.32 17.01
C ASP A 113 5.87 5.52 16.10
N GLN A 114 7.10 6.03 16.10
CA GLN A 114 7.52 7.10 15.18
C GLN A 114 7.47 6.62 13.73
N ILE A 115 7.95 5.40 13.45
CA ILE A 115 7.88 4.79 12.11
C ILE A 115 6.43 4.66 11.66
N ASP A 116 5.52 4.21 12.54
CA ASP A 116 4.09 4.06 12.24
C ASP A 116 3.44 5.41 11.91
N LEU A 117 3.71 6.44 12.73
CA LEU A 117 3.19 7.79 12.50
C LEU A 117 3.71 8.37 11.18
N GLN A 118 5.01 8.26 10.93
CA GLN A 118 5.62 8.77 9.71
C GLN A 118 5.11 8.06 8.46
N ALA A 119 5.01 6.72 8.50
CA ALA A 119 4.47 5.94 7.39
C ALA A 119 3.03 6.36 7.08
N ARG A 120 2.20 6.59 8.10
CA ARG A 120 0.81 7.07 7.94
C ARG A 120 0.75 8.46 7.32
N VAL A 121 1.59 9.39 7.77
CA VAL A 121 1.66 10.75 7.21
C VAL A 121 2.07 10.71 5.73
N ILE A 122 2.99 9.83 5.35
CA ILE A 122 3.38 9.68 3.95
C ILE A 122 2.25 9.05 3.12
N LEU A 123 1.58 8.02 3.63
CA LEU A 123 0.46 7.38 2.93
C LEU A 123 -0.69 8.37 2.70
N SER A 124 -1.07 9.14 3.71
CA SER A 124 -2.12 10.17 3.61
C SER A 124 -1.72 11.29 2.66
N ARG A 125 -0.48 11.79 2.74
CA ARG A 125 0.00 12.81 1.79
C ARG A 125 0.04 12.28 0.35
N CYS A 126 0.45 11.03 0.15
CA CYS A 126 0.43 10.42 -1.17
C CYS A 126 -1.00 10.21 -1.68
N SER A 127 -1.96 9.84 -0.82
CA SER A 127 -3.37 9.70 -1.24
C SER A 127 -3.99 11.05 -1.63
N GLU A 128 -3.69 12.11 -0.88
CA GLU A 128 -4.10 13.48 -1.21
C GLU A 128 -3.52 13.93 -2.55
N ARG A 129 -2.23 13.72 -2.78
CA ARG A 129 -1.59 14.06 -4.06
C ARG A 129 -2.12 13.25 -5.24
N VAL A 130 -2.50 11.98 -5.02
CA VAL A 130 -3.19 11.18 -6.05
C VAL A 130 -4.56 11.80 -6.39
N ARG A 131 -5.31 12.30 -5.41
CA ARG A 131 -6.58 13.02 -5.65
C ARG A 131 -6.37 14.35 -6.37
N GLU A 132 -5.30 15.07 -6.05
CA GLU A 132 -4.92 16.29 -6.77
C GLU A 132 -4.57 15.98 -8.24
N LEU A 133 -3.84 14.90 -8.48
CA LEU A 133 -3.49 14.40 -9.81
C LEU A 133 -4.74 14.05 -10.64
N GLU A 134 -5.75 13.44 -10.00
CA GLU A 134 -7.06 13.19 -10.62
C GLU A 134 -7.82 14.49 -10.94
N ALA A 135 -7.75 15.48 -10.05
CA ALA A 135 -8.36 16.77 -10.30
C ALA A 135 -7.68 17.49 -11.48
N VAL A 136 -6.35 17.37 -11.63
CA VAL A 136 -5.62 17.90 -12.80
C VAL A 136 -6.11 17.22 -14.09
N GLU A 137 -6.28 15.89 -14.09
CA GLU A 137 -6.80 15.19 -15.26
C GLU A 137 -8.26 15.58 -15.56
N LYS A 138 -9.09 15.76 -14.54
CA LYS A 138 -10.47 16.24 -14.71
C LYS A 138 -10.50 17.63 -15.34
N ARG A 139 -9.66 18.56 -14.88
CA ARG A 139 -9.53 19.90 -15.50
C ARG A 139 -9.09 19.79 -16.96
N ARG A 140 -8.15 18.89 -17.29
CA ARG A 140 -7.73 18.63 -18.66
C ARG A 140 -8.88 18.07 -19.50
N ALA A 141 -9.67 17.15 -18.97
CA ALA A 141 -10.82 16.57 -19.65
C ALA A 141 -11.91 17.62 -19.91
N GLU A 142 -12.16 18.52 -18.96
CA GLU A 142 -13.08 19.66 -19.11
C GLU A 142 -12.59 20.66 -20.18
N LEU A 143 -11.29 20.97 -20.20
CA LEU A 143 -10.69 21.79 -21.25
C LEU A 143 -10.81 21.12 -22.63
N ALA A 144 -10.57 19.81 -22.71
CA ALA A 144 -10.76 19.03 -23.94
C ALA A 144 -12.24 18.98 -24.38
N ALA A 145 -13.18 18.89 -23.44
CA ALA A 145 -14.60 18.92 -23.71
C ALA A 145 -15.06 20.31 -24.18
N SER A 146 -14.57 21.39 -23.56
CA SER A 146 -14.89 22.78 -23.93
C SER A 146 -14.42 23.14 -25.35
N ARG A 147 -13.39 22.46 -25.86
CA ARG A 147 -12.94 22.60 -27.26
C ARG A 147 -13.91 21.98 -28.28
N LYS A 148 -14.81 21.09 -27.86
CA LYS A 148 -15.79 20.48 -28.77
C LYS A 148 -16.85 21.54 -29.10
N ASN A 149 -16.78 22.12 -30.30
CA ASN A 149 -17.78 23.08 -30.79
C ASN A 149 -19.21 22.48 -30.67
N PRO A 150 -20.21 23.21 -30.14
CA PRO A 150 -21.57 22.67 -29.98
C PRO A 150 -22.20 22.27 -31.32
N LEU A 151 -21.78 22.90 -32.42
CA LEU A 151 -22.24 22.59 -33.77
C LEU A 151 -21.71 21.25 -34.32
N THR A 152 -20.58 20.75 -33.81
CA THR A 152 -20.13 19.39 -34.17
C THR A 152 -21.00 18.33 -33.51
N ARG A 153 -21.85 18.70 -32.53
CA ARG A 153 -22.85 17.81 -31.93
C ARG A 153 -23.95 17.41 -32.91
N LEU A 154 -24.23 18.26 -33.91
CA LEU A 154 -25.26 18.05 -34.93
C LEU A 154 -24.74 17.32 -36.18
N LEU A 155 -23.43 17.14 -36.32
CA LEU A 155 -22.86 16.43 -37.46
C LEU A 155 -23.01 14.90 -37.30
N PRO A 156 -23.19 14.15 -38.40
CA PRO A 156 -23.17 12.69 -38.35
C PRO A 156 -21.86 12.18 -37.76
N ALA A 157 -21.91 11.12 -36.94
CA ALA A 157 -20.74 10.53 -36.27
C ALA A 157 -19.55 10.26 -37.21
N ARG A 158 -19.82 10.00 -38.50
CA ARG A 158 -18.82 9.78 -39.56
C ARG A 158 -17.97 11.01 -39.92
N LEU A 159 -18.40 12.22 -39.54
CA LEU A 159 -17.72 13.49 -39.82
C LEU A 159 -17.19 14.17 -38.54
N ARG A 160 -17.35 13.51 -37.38
CA ARG A 160 -16.96 14.04 -36.05
C ARG A 160 -15.60 13.56 -35.57
N GLN A 161 -14.93 12.74 -36.36
CA GLN A 161 -13.69 12.07 -36.01
C GLN A 161 -12.49 12.92 -36.41
N ASP A 162 -12.07 13.77 -35.48
CA ASP A 162 -10.79 14.48 -35.58
C ASP A 162 -9.71 13.66 -34.86
N ASP A 163 -8.56 13.44 -35.51
CA ASP A 163 -7.40 12.76 -34.91
C ASP A 163 -7.00 13.36 -33.54
N GLU A 164 -7.27 14.65 -33.32
CA GLU A 164 -7.02 15.35 -32.04
C GLU A 164 -7.92 14.86 -30.89
N THR A 165 -9.14 14.41 -31.19
CA THR A 165 -10.04 13.83 -30.17
C THR A 165 -9.60 12.45 -29.76
N ALA A 166 -9.24 11.58 -30.72
CA ALA A 166 -8.69 10.26 -30.42
C ALA A 166 -7.37 10.34 -29.64
N ALA A 167 -6.50 11.28 -29.98
CA ALA A 167 -5.28 11.52 -29.20
C ALA A 167 -5.59 11.98 -27.77
N SER A 168 -6.59 12.86 -27.60
CA SER A 168 -7.01 13.29 -26.26
C SER A 168 -7.56 12.13 -25.42
N ASP A 169 -8.39 11.27 -26.01
CA ASP A 169 -8.99 10.12 -25.34
C ASP A 169 -7.92 9.09 -24.95
N PHE A 170 -6.90 8.86 -25.80
CA PHE A 170 -5.77 8.00 -25.48
C PHE A 170 -4.93 8.55 -24.32
N ILE A 171 -4.69 9.85 -24.28
CA ILE A 171 -3.94 10.45 -23.17
C ILE A 171 -4.77 10.40 -21.89
N ALA A 172 -6.09 10.58 -21.95
CA ALA A 172 -6.97 10.42 -20.80
C ALA A 172 -6.94 8.98 -20.27
N ALA A 173 -7.00 7.98 -21.14
CA ALA A 173 -6.82 6.57 -20.77
C ALA A 173 -5.43 6.31 -20.16
N HIS A 174 -4.37 6.91 -20.73
CA HIS A 174 -3.02 6.79 -20.20
C HIS A 174 -2.90 7.41 -18.80
N HIS A 175 -3.40 8.62 -18.59
CA HIS A 175 -3.40 9.26 -17.27
C HIS A 175 -4.24 8.47 -16.27
N ALA A 176 -5.43 8.00 -16.66
CA ALA A 176 -6.24 7.12 -15.81
C ALA A 176 -5.46 5.85 -15.40
N SER A 177 -4.74 5.23 -16.33
CA SER A 177 -3.89 4.06 -16.04
C SER A 177 -2.73 4.36 -15.09
N VAL A 178 -2.11 5.55 -15.21
CA VAL A 178 -1.02 6.00 -14.32
C VAL A 178 -1.55 6.24 -12.92
N THR A 179 -2.66 6.95 -12.77
CA THR A 179 -3.29 7.18 -11.47
C THR A 179 -3.72 5.86 -10.84
N TRP A 180 -4.36 4.97 -11.61
CA TRP A 180 -4.72 3.62 -11.15
C TRP A 180 -3.51 2.83 -10.65
N TYR A 181 -2.39 2.89 -11.37
CA TYR A 181 -1.15 2.24 -10.96
C TYR A 181 -0.63 2.80 -9.62
N LEU A 182 -0.64 4.13 -9.45
CA LEU A 182 -0.22 4.77 -8.20
C LEU A 182 -1.15 4.40 -7.04
N SER A 183 -2.47 4.48 -7.24
CA SER A 183 -3.48 4.06 -6.25
C SER A 183 -3.28 2.61 -5.84
N ARG A 184 -3.06 1.70 -6.80
CA ARG A 184 -2.78 0.29 -6.53
C ARG A 184 -1.52 0.11 -5.68
N ARG A 185 -0.42 0.78 -6.02
CA ARG A 185 0.83 0.71 -5.25
C ARG A 185 0.69 1.29 -3.85
N LEU A 186 -0.12 2.33 -3.69
CA LEU A 186 -0.42 2.93 -2.39
C LEU A 186 -1.25 1.97 -1.52
N THR A 187 -2.26 1.31 -2.12
CA THR A 187 -3.06 0.29 -1.44
C THR A 187 -2.18 -0.89 -1.01
N GLU A 188 -1.29 -1.39 -1.88
CA GLU A 188 -0.30 -2.43 -1.54
C GLU A 188 0.61 -2.00 -0.36
N ALA A 189 1.11 -0.76 -0.37
CA ALA A 189 1.92 -0.24 0.73
C ALA A 189 1.14 -0.13 2.05
N SER A 190 -0.11 0.31 1.99
CA SER A 190 -1.00 0.41 3.16
C SER A 190 -1.32 -0.97 3.75
N GLN A 191 -1.52 -1.98 2.90
CA GLN A 191 -1.75 -3.37 3.31
C GLN A 191 -0.52 -3.93 4.05
N ASN A 192 0.69 -3.74 3.51
CA ASN A 192 1.92 -4.18 4.16
C ASN A 192 2.12 -3.52 5.54
N LEU A 193 1.81 -2.23 5.67
CA LEU A 193 1.89 -1.54 6.96
C LEU A 193 0.87 -2.10 7.96
N LYS A 194 -0.38 -2.29 7.53
CA LYS A 194 -1.43 -2.86 8.36
C LYS A 194 -1.07 -4.25 8.86
N GLU A 195 -0.61 -5.15 7.99
CA GLU A 195 -0.16 -6.49 8.38
C GLU A 195 0.93 -6.44 9.45
N MET A 196 1.89 -5.53 9.29
CA MET A 196 2.97 -5.35 10.25
C MET A 196 2.46 -4.84 11.62
N GLN A 197 1.47 -3.94 11.62
CA GLN A 197 0.83 -3.42 12.83
C GLN A 197 -0.08 -4.45 13.50
N GLU A 198 -0.81 -5.25 12.73
CA GLU A 198 -1.61 -6.39 13.22
C GLU A 198 -0.72 -7.43 13.90
N GLU A 199 0.40 -7.79 13.27
CA GLU A 199 1.38 -8.70 13.88
C GLU A 199 1.95 -8.14 15.19
N ARG A 200 2.27 -6.83 15.24
CA ARG A 200 2.76 -6.19 16.46
C ARG A 200 1.71 -6.21 17.56
N MET A 201 0.48 -5.80 17.26
CA MET A 201 -0.63 -5.81 18.21
C MET A 201 -0.89 -7.22 18.73
N LYS A 202 -0.90 -8.22 17.85
CA LYS A 202 -1.08 -9.63 18.22
C LYS A 202 -0.01 -10.09 19.21
N ARG A 203 1.28 -9.80 18.94
CA ARG A 203 2.38 -10.17 19.83
C ARG A 203 2.33 -9.40 21.17
N GLN A 204 1.90 -8.15 21.17
CA GLN A 204 1.67 -7.38 22.41
C GLN A 204 0.54 -7.99 23.24
N LEU A 205 -0.57 -8.37 22.60
CA LEU A 205 -1.71 -9.00 23.25
C LEU A 205 -1.41 -10.41 23.76
N GLU A 206 -0.59 -11.19 23.05
CA GLU A 206 -0.05 -12.47 23.53
C GLU A 206 0.85 -12.27 24.75
N ARG A 207 1.62 -11.18 24.80
CA ARG A 207 2.47 -10.86 25.96
C ARG A 207 1.68 -10.41 27.18
N THR A 208 0.66 -9.56 27.03
CA THR A 208 -0.22 -9.21 28.16
C THR A 208 -0.98 -10.42 28.67
N ARG A 209 -1.43 -11.29 27.75
CA ARG A 209 -2.05 -12.58 28.09
C ARG A 209 -1.10 -13.51 28.84
N THR A 210 0.17 -13.58 28.42
CA THR A 210 1.17 -14.45 29.08
C THR A 210 1.68 -13.88 30.39
N LEU A 211 1.77 -12.55 30.56
CA LEU A 211 2.07 -11.92 31.86
C LEU A 211 0.97 -12.22 32.89
N GLY A 212 -0.29 -12.18 32.49
CA GLY A 212 -1.41 -12.61 33.33
C GLY A 212 -1.32 -14.09 33.73
N SER A 213 -0.96 -14.97 32.80
CA SER A 213 -0.74 -16.40 33.13
C SER A 213 0.56 -16.66 33.89
N GLY A 214 1.57 -15.82 33.72
CA GLY A 214 2.87 -15.90 34.36
C GLY A 214 2.77 -15.56 35.83
N ALA A 215 2.09 -14.45 36.16
CA ALA A 215 1.77 -14.08 37.54
C ALA A 215 0.86 -15.12 38.22
N ALA A 216 -0.14 -15.66 37.51
CA ALA A 216 -0.97 -16.74 38.05
C ALA A 216 -0.17 -18.04 38.31
N ARG A 217 0.78 -18.37 37.41
CA ARG A 217 1.66 -19.54 37.58
C ARG A 217 2.72 -19.32 38.66
N GLU A 218 3.23 -18.11 38.81
CA GLU A 218 4.19 -17.72 39.84
C GLU A 218 3.53 -17.67 41.21
N ALA A 219 2.28 -17.20 41.30
CA ALA A 219 1.45 -17.33 42.48
C ALA A 219 1.17 -18.80 42.84
N MET A 220 0.86 -19.67 41.87
CA MET A 220 0.75 -21.12 42.10
C MET A 220 2.09 -21.76 42.54
N TYR A 221 3.23 -21.25 42.06
CA TYR A 221 4.55 -21.73 42.48
C TYR A 221 4.95 -21.23 43.87
N MET A 222 4.54 -20.03 44.28
CA MET A 222 4.69 -19.54 45.66
C MET A 222 3.78 -20.32 46.63
N ASP A 223 2.52 -20.56 46.25
CA ASP A 223 1.57 -21.41 46.99
C ASP A 223 2.06 -22.88 47.12
N MET A 224 2.80 -23.36 46.12
CA MET A 224 3.43 -24.68 46.15
C MET A 224 4.82 -24.72 46.80
N ALA A 225 5.51 -23.58 46.92
CA ALA A 225 6.78 -23.47 47.64
C ALA A 225 6.57 -23.36 49.16
N ASP A 226 5.40 -22.86 49.59
CA ASP A 226 4.97 -22.83 50.99
C ASP A 226 4.35 -24.16 51.47
N SER A 227 4.11 -25.10 50.54
CA SER A 227 3.66 -26.46 50.86
C SER A 227 4.77 -27.48 50.63
N VAL A 228 5.58 -27.69 51.67
CA VAL A 228 6.54 -28.81 51.75
C VAL A 228 5.79 -30.14 51.53
N PRO A 229 6.19 -31.00 50.58
CA PRO A 229 5.52 -32.28 50.36
C PRO A 229 6.01 -33.29 51.41
N SER A 230 5.17 -33.57 52.41
CA SER A 230 5.35 -34.73 53.29
C SER A 230 4.83 -35.98 52.58
N PRO A 231 5.59 -37.09 52.52
CA PRO A 231 5.12 -38.31 51.89
C PRO A 231 4.29 -39.17 52.86
N ALA A 232 3.19 -39.69 52.31
CA ALA A 232 2.51 -40.96 52.64
C ALA A 232 1.12 -40.91 53.32
N GLU A 233 0.12 -41.18 52.46
CA GLU A 233 -0.94 -42.20 52.58
C GLU A 233 -2.09 -42.11 53.62
N SER A 234 -3.22 -41.60 53.11
CA SER A 234 -4.54 -42.26 53.03
C SER A 234 -5.54 -42.24 54.20
N SER A 235 -6.76 -41.81 53.81
CA SER A 235 -8.10 -42.22 54.27
C SER A 235 -8.87 -41.44 55.35
N SER A 236 -9.82 -40.65 54.83
CA SER A 236 -11.25 -40.62 55.19
C SER A 236 -11.80 -39.64 56.24
N SER A 237 -12.96 -39.07 55.84
CA SER A 237 -13.96 -38.25 56.55
C SER A 237 -13.60 -36.77 56.78
N GLY A 238 -14.37 -35.75 56.42
CA GLY A 238 -15.69 -35.66 55.79
C GLY A 238 -16.57 -34.63 56.51
N SER A 239 -16.61 -33.38 56.04
CA SER A 239 -17.79 -32.48 56.04
C SER A 239 -17.43 -31.10 55.50
N TRP A 240 -18.03 -30.63 54.40
CA TRP A 240 -19.38 -30.04 54.29
C TRP A 240 -19.48 -28.68 55.01
N LEU A 241 -19.15 -27.58 54.32
CA LEU A 241 -20.14 -26.63 53.74
C LEU A 241 -19.47 -25.30 53.33
N GLY A 242 -19.62 -24.92 52.05
CA GLY A 242 -19.60 -23.54 51.56
C GLY A 242 -18.27 -23.05 50.96
N GLY A 243 -18.14 -22.65 49.70
CA GLY A 243 -19.11 -22.46 48.62
C GLY A 243 -18.63 -21.34 47.69
N ALA A 244 -18.51 -21.67 46.38
CA ALA A 244 -18.28 -20.79 45.22
C ALA A 244 -16.84 -20.21 45.11
N THR A 245 -16.06 -20.36 44.03
CA THR A 245 -16.35 -20.52 42.60
C THR A 245 -15.16 -21.16 41.88
N ASN A 246 -15.35 -22.34 41.29
CA ASN A 246 -14.45 -22.90 40.27
C ASN A 246 -15.29 -23.27 39.05
N LEU A 247 -15.46 -22.31 38.14
CA LEU A 247 -16.06 -22.51 36.82
C LEU A 247 -15.24 -21.74 35.77
N ALA A 248 -13.97 -22.11 35.53
CA ALA A 248 -13.26 -21.66 34.33
C ALA A 248 -11.91 -22.37 34.07
N SER A 249 -11.83 -23.71 34.01
CA SER A 249 -10.58 -24.36 33.55
C SER A 249 -10.70 -25.84 33.16
N SER A 250 -11.75 -26.22 32.42
CA SER A 250 -11.89 -27.60 31.92
C SER A 250 -12.34 -27.72 30.47
N PHE A 251 -11.84 -26.84 29.59
CA PHE A 251 -11.96 -26.99 28.13
C PHE A 251 -10.70 -26.50 27.42
N ALA A 252 -9.61 -27.25 27.46
CA ALA A 252 -8.56 -27.25 26.43
C ALA A 252 -7.40 -28.18 26.78
N ALA A 253 -7.58 -29.50 26.71
CA ALA A 253 -6.47 -30.43 26.49
C ALA A 253 -6.98 -31.84 26.14
N SER A 254 -7.57 -31.99 24.96
CA SER A 254 -7.60 -33.30 24.30
C SER A 254 -7.68 -33.09 22.79
N ILE A 255 -6.54 -33.24 22.12
CA ILE A 255 -6.36 -33.84 20.78
C ILE A 255 -4.89 -33.65 20.38
N GLY A 256 -4.20 -34.76 20.09
CA GLY A 256 -2.94 -34.75 19.32
C GLY A 256 -1.80 -35.55 19.92
N SER A 257 -1.89 -36.88 19.86
CA SER A 257 -0.78 -37.82 20.04
C SER A 257 -0.03 -37.99 18.71
N GLN A 258 1.32 -37.88 18.70
CA GLN A 258 2.23 -39.00 18.38
C GLN A 258 3.72 -38.59 18.31
N SER A 259 4.50 -39.36 19.07
CA SER A 259 5.80 -39.99 18.79
C SER A 259 7.11 -39.18 18.63
N ASN A 260 8.07 -39.65 19.45
CA ASN A 260 9.50 -39.90 19.22
C ASN A 260 10.56 -39.13 20.03
N ASP A 261 11.29 -39.96 20.80
CA ASP A 261 12.74 -40.00 21.00
C ASP A 261 13.46 -39.22 22.13
N ALA A 262 14.27 -40.04 22.82
CA ALA A 262 15.61 -39.81 23.34
C ALA A 262 15.81 -39.18 24.74
N LEU A 263 16.13 -40.09 25.67
CA LEU A 263 17.42 -40.24 26.37
C LEU A 263 17.91 -39.15 27.37
N SER A 264 18.52 -39.68 28.44
CA SER A 264 19.55 -39.12 29.33
C SER A 264 19.08 -38.39 30.58
N SER A 265 19.21 -39.08 31.74
CA SER A 265 20.31 -38.90 32.72
C SER A 265 19.84 -37.92 33.79
N THR A 266 19.97 -38.10 35.12
CA THR A 266 21.05 -38.69 35.89
C THR A 266 20.67 -38.57 37.38
N ALA A 267 21.25 -39.43 38.22
CA ALA A 267 21.60 -39.22 39.63
C ALA A 267 20.50 -39.23 40.70
N THR A 268 20.17 -40.44 41.13
CA THR A 268 19.86 -40.81 42.53
C THR A 268 21.03 -40.45 43.47
N LEU A 269 20.77 -39.62 44.48
CA LEU A 269 21.66 -39.45 45.64
C LEU A 269 20.85 -39.59 46.93
N LYS A 270 21.31 -40.54 47.74
CA LYS A 270 20.79 -41.00 49.03
C LYS A 270 21.33 -40.11 50.16
N PRO A 271 20.53 -39.60 51.11
CA PRO A 271 21.09 -38.94 52.29
C PRO A 271 21.53 -39.93 53.36
N ILE A 272 22.62 -39.56 54.01
CA ILE A 272 23.36 -40.25 55.06
C ILE A 272 22.69 -39.95 56.41
N GLN A 273 22.47 -40.99 57.23
CA GLN A 273 22.14 -40.87 58.65
C GLN A 273 23.41 -40.70 59.48
N MET A 274 23.41 -39.78 60.45
CA MET A 274 24.01 -39.98 61.77
C MET A 274 23.22 -39.18 62.84
N PRO A 275 23.21 -39.64 64.12
CA PRO A 275 22.28 -39.21 65.16
C PRO A 275 22.92 -38.34 66.25
N THR A 276 22.10 -37.62 67.02
CA THR A 276 22.22 -37.28 68.48
C THR A 276 21.15 -36.22 68.78
N ASP A 277 20.11 -36.52 69.56
CA ASP A 277 20.00 -36.54 71.03
C ASP A 277 19.51 -35.20 71.60
N ASP A 278 18.34 -35.29 72.23
CA ASP A 278 17.84 -34.55 73.40
C ASP A 278 17.53 -33.04 73.40
N LEU A 279 16.21 -32.78 73.48
CA LEU A 279 15.47 -32.04 74.53
C LEU A 279 15.37 -30.49 74.46
N MET A 280 14.16 -30.03 74.83
CA MET A 280 13.67 -28.65 75.05
C MET A 280 13.14 -27.96 73.77
N ASP A 281 12.01 -27.29 73.73
CA ASP A 281 11.06 -26.79 74.73
C ASP A 281 9.74 -26.49 74.01
N GLU A 282 8.64 -26.41 74.75
CA GLU A 282 7.38 -25.82 74.29
C GLU A 282 7.62 -24.38 73.83
N THR A 283 7.17 -24.00 72.62
CA THR A 283 6.56 -22.68 72.36
C THR A 283 5.98 -22.65 70.95
N ASP A 284 4.68 -22.37 70.91
CA ASP A 284 3.99 -21.51 69.96
C ASP A 284 3.87 -21.97 68.50
N GLU A 285 2.62 -22.23 68.10
CA GLU A 285 2.11 -21.89 66.78
C GLU A 285 2.45 -20.42 66.53
N GLU A 286 3.66 -20.14 66.03
CA GLU A 286 3.97 -18.86 65.42
C GLU A 286 3.10 -18.76 64.17
N ASP A 287 1.94 -18.10 64.32
CA ASP A 287 1.35 -17.31 63.25
C ASP A 287 2.51 -16.56 62.59
N LEU A 288 2.95 -17.03 61.43
CA LEU A 288 4.01 -16.44 60.62
C LEU A 288 3.50 -15.08 60.11
N GLU A 289 3.45 -14.09 61.00
CA GLU A 289 3.15 -12.71 60.70
C GLU A 289 4.29 -12.19 59.80
N LEU A 290 3.97 -11.96 58.52
CA LEU A 290 4.87 -11.33 57.55
C LEU A 290 5.60 -10.16 58.22
N THR A 291 6.94 -10.15 58.16
CA THR A 291 7.71 -9.08 58.78
C THR A 291 7.24 -7.74 58.20
N ALA A 292 7.14 -6.67 59.01
CA ALA A 292 6.66 -5.37 58.53
C ALA A 292 7.40 -4.87 57.26
N SER A 293 8.66 -5.28 57.07
CA SER A 293 9.45 -5.05 55.86
C SER A 293 8.97 -5.86 54.63
N GLN A 294 8.56 -7.13 54.79
CA GLN A 294 7.97 -7.95 53.72
C GLN A 294 6.59 -7.44 53.30
N ILE A 295 5.76 -7.00 54.26
CA ILE A 295 4.44 -6.40 53.96
C ILE A 295 4.64 -5.15 53.10
N MET A 296 5.55 -4.26 53.50
CA MET A 296 5.89 -3.07 52.72
C MET A 296 6.39 -3.44 51.30
N GLN A 297 7.21 -4.49 51.18
CA GLN A 297 7.70 -4.95 49.89
C GLN A 297 6.56 -5.47 49.00
N PHE A 298 5.65 -6.30 49.53
CA PHE A 298 4.48 -6.78 48.80
C PHE A 298 3.52 -5.66 48.39
N GLU A 299 3.29 -4.67 49.25
CA GLU A 299 2.51 -3.49 48.89
C GLU A 299 3.14 -2.70 47.74
N THR A 300 4.47 -2.50 47.79
CA THR A 300 5.19 -1.83 46.69
C THR A 300 5.20 -2.66 45.40
N GLU A 301 5.31 -3.98 45.48
CA GLU A 301 5.28 -4.87 44.32
C GLU A 301 3.89 -4.91 43.68
N ASN A 302 2.83 -5.03 44.49
CA ASN A 302 1.45 -4.97 44.04
C ASN A 302 1.13 -3.63 43.36
N ALA A 303 1.60 -2.51 43.94
CA ALA A 303 1.44 -1.19 43.33
C ALA A 303 2.17 -1.10 41.97
N ASN A 304 3.37 -1.66 41.88
CA ASN A 304 4.15 -1.69 40.63
C ASN A 304 3.50 -2.59 39.56
N ILE A 305 2.97 -3.75 39.95
CA ILE A 305 2.21 -4.64 39.06
C ILE A 305 0.99 -3.91 38.52
N LEU A 306 0.18 -3.29 39.38
CA LEU A 306 -1.01 -2.54 38.96
C LEU A 306 -0.66 -1.41 38.01
N GLN A 307 0.41 -0.66 38.30
CA GLN A 307 0.89 0.39 37.40
C GLN A 307 1.31 -0.19 36.04
N SER A 308 2.06 -1.29 36.02
CA SER A 308 2.47 -1.95 34.77
C SER A 308 1.26 -2.46 33.96
N VAL A 309 0.22 -2.96 34.63
CA VAL A 309 -1.03 -3.39 33.99
C VAL A 309 -1.76 -2.18 33.39
N GLN A 310 -1.84 -1.06 34.11
CA GLN A 310 -2.44 0.18 33.60
C GLN A 310 -1.67 0.70 32.38
N ASP A 311 -0.33 0.74 32.43
CA ASP A 311 0.51 1.20 31.32
C ASP A 311 0.39 0.29 30.09
N THR A 312 0.38 -1.04 30.30
CA THR A 312 0.18 -1.99 29.20
C THR A 312 -1.19 -1.83 28.56
N LEU A 313 -2.24 -1.65 29.35
CA LEU A 313 -3.60 -1.42 28.84
C LEU A 313 -3.68 -0.12 28.04
N ALA A 314 -3.10 0.97 28.54
CA ALA A 314 -3.04 2.25 27.83
C ALA A 314 -2.32 2.12 26.48
N SER A 315 -1.20 1.38 26.46
CA SER A 315 -0.44 1.12 25.22
C SER A 315 -1.23 0.28 24.21
N VAL A 316 -2.00 -0.70 24.67
CA VAL A 316 -2.85 -1.57 23.82
C VAL A 316 -3.99 -0.75 23.21
N HIS A 317 -4.68 0.08 24.00
CA HIS A 317 -5.72 0.96 23.48
C HIS A 317 -5.19 1.96 22.46
N GLN A 318 -3.99 2.52 22.69
CA GLN A 318 -3.35 3.40 21.72
C GLN A 318 -3.01 2.67 20.41
N ALA A 319 -2.50 1.45 20.50
CA ALA A 319 -2.21 0.62 19.32
C ALA A 319 -3.48 0.23 18.56
N GLU A 320 -4.57 -0.10 19.25
CA GLU A 320 -5.88 -0.38 18.68
C GLU A 320 -6.44 0.82 17.91
N SER A 321 -6.40 2.01 18.50
CA SER A 321 -6.83 3.25 17.85
C SER A 321 -6.05 3.51 16.55
N ARG A 322 -4.72 3.36 16.57
CA ARG A 322 -3.88 3.54 15.37
C ARG A 322 -4.18 2.48 14.29
N LEU A 323 -4.46 1.25 14.71
CA LEU A 323 -4.84 0.17 13.79
C LEU A 323 -6.22 0.43 13.15
N MET A 324 -7.15 1.00 13.90
CA MET A 324 -8.44 1.44 13.38
C MET A 324 -8.27 2.56 12.34
N GLU A 325 -7.38 3.53 12.59
CA GLU A 325 -7.08 4.60 11.64
C GLU A 325 -6.48 4.08 10.32
N ILE A 326 -5.48 3.18 10.38
CA ILE A 326 -4.88 2.64 9.15
C ILE A 326 -5.87 1.76 8.37
N SER A 327 -6.71 1.00 9.07
CA SER A 327 -7.71 0.15 8.43
C SER A 327 -8.81 0.96 7.78
N ALA A 328 -9.21 2.10 8.37
CA ALA A 328 -10.11 3.06 7.75
C ALA A 328 -9.50 3.66 6.46
N LEU A 329 -8.24 4.13 6.52
CA LEU A 329 -7.53 4.64 5.35
C LEU A 329 -7.42 3.58 4.26
N GLN A 330 -7.08 2.34 4.62
CA GLN A 330 -6.97 1.23 3.68
C GLN A 330 -8.33 0.92 3.03
N ALA A 331 -9.42 0.86 3.80
CA ALA A 331 -10.75 0.60 3.27
C ALA A 331 -11.18 1.69 2.27
N GLU A 332 -10.85 2.95 2.57
CA GLU A 332 -11.07 4.07 1.66
C GLU A 332 -10.26 3.92 0.36
N LEU A 333 -8.97 3.61 0.46
CA LEU A 333 -8.09 3.39 -0.71
C LEU A 333 -8.56 2.22 -1.57
N VAL A 334 -8.98 1.11 -0.97
CA VAL A 334 -9.51 -0.06 -1.69
C VAL A 334 -10.82 0.30 -2.39
N THR A 335 -11.74 0.99 -1.70
CA THR A 335 -13.01 1.45 -2.29
C THR A 335 -12.77 2.41 -3.46
N HIS A 336 -11.77 3.28 -3.33
CA HIS A 336 -11.40 4.19 -4.39
C HIS A 336 -10.81 3.44 -5.60
N LEU A 337 -9.92 2.48 -5.35
CA LEU A 337 -9.30 1.65 -6.37
C LEU A 337 -10.31 0.81 -7.15
N THR A 338 -11.32 0.24 -6.50
CA THR A 338 -12.37 -0.53 -7.19
C THR A 338 -13.17 0.34 -8.14
N LYS A 339 -13.63 1.50 -7.68
CA LYS A 339 -14.31 2.50 -8.54
C LYS A 339 -13.42 2.95 -9.69
N GLN A 340 -12.15 3.23 -9.42
CA GLN A 340 -11.19 3.67 -10.43
C GLN A 340 -10.90 2.58 -11.47
N THR A 341 -10.93 1.30 -11.09
CA THR A 341 -10.71 0.18 -12.00
C THR A 341 -11.78 0.14 -13.09
N GLU A 342 -13.06 0.21 -12.69
CA GLU A 342 -14.18 0.25 -13.63
C GLU A 342 -14.08 1.46 -14.59
N GLN A 343 -13.78 2.65 -14.05
CA GLN A 343 -13.64 3.86 -14.85
C GLN A 343 -12.45 3.78 -15.84
N THR A 344 -11.34 3.18 -15.42
CA THR A 344 -10.14 3.03 -16.26
C THR A 344 -10.39 2.03 -17.39
N GLU A 345 -11.10 0.94 -17.12
CA GLU A 345 -11.49 -0.04 -18.15
C GLU A 345 -12.41 0.60 -19.19
N GLN A 346 -13.43 1.36 -18.77
CA GLN A 346 -14.31 2.09 -19.70
C GLN A 346 -13.53 3.07 -20.58
N LEU A 347 -12.65 3.89 -20.00
CA LEU A 347 -11.82 4.84 -20.76
C LEU A 347 -10.88 4.13 -21.74
N TYR A 348 -10.35 2.97 -21.37
CA TYR A 348 -9.49 2.18 -22.22
C TYR A 348 -10.25 1.59 -23.42
N GLU A 349 -11.43 1.01 -23.18
CA GLU A 349 -12.31 0.51 -24.23
C GLU A 349 -12.75 1.63 -25.19
N ASP A 350 -13.15 2.78 -24.64
CA ASP A 350 -13.53 3.96 -25.42
C ASP A 350 -12.37 4.47 -26.29
N ALA A 351 -11.15 4.51 -25.76
CA ALA A 351 -9.97 4.92 -26.51
C ALA A 351 -9.67 3.95 -27.67
N ILE A 352 -9.78 2.64 -27.45
CA ILE A 352 -9.59 1.62 -28.50
C ILE A 352 -10.66 1.73 -29.58
N ALA A 353 -11.94 1.82 -29.17
CA ALA A 353 -13.05 1.96 -30.10
C ALA A 353 -12.90 3.24 -30.94
N THR A 354 -12.54 4.35 -30.30
CA THR A 354 -12.30 5.62 -30.98
C THR A 354 -11.15 5.51 -31.97
N ALA A 355 -10.02 4.91 -31.58
CA ALA A 355 -8.88 4.70 -32.47
C ALA A 355 -9.25 3.84 -33.70
N ALA A 356 -9.95 2.72 -33.49
CA ALA A 356 -10.39 1.84 -34.57
C ALA A 356 -11.35 2.54 -35.54
N THR A 357 -12.23 3.40 -35.02
CA THR A 357 -13.18 4.14 -35.86
C THR A 357 -12.49 5.26 -36.64
N VAL A 358 -11.54 5.98 -36.04
CA VAL A 358 -10.71 6.99 -36.73
C VAL A 358 -9.85 6.36 -37.82
N GLU A 359 -9.26 5.20 -37.57
CA GLU A 359 -8.50 4.46 -38.58
C GLU A 359 -9.37 4.12 -39.80
N LYS A 360 -10.56 3.56 -39.57
CA LYS A 360 -11.53 3.26 -40.63
C LYS A 360 -11.98 4.53 -41.36
N GLY A 361 -12.24 5.62 -40.64
CA GLY A 361 -12.58 6.93 -41.22
C GLY A 361 -11.47 7.45 -42.14
N ASN A 362 -10.21 7.35 -41.71
CA ASN A 362 -9.05 7.76 -42.48
C ASN A 362 -8.88 6.94 -43.78
N VAL A 363 -9.17 5.64 -43.75
CA VAL A 363 -9.21 4.80 -44.96
C VAL A 363 -10.31 5.27 -45.91
N GLN A 364 -11.53 5.49 -45.40
CA GLN A 364 -12.66 5.95 -46.21
C GLN A 364 -12.41 7.32 -46.85
N LEU A 365 -11.75 8.24 -46.14
CA LEU A 365 -11.35 9.55 -46.67
C LEU A 365 -10.33 9.43 -47.81
N ARG A 366 -9.36 8.52 -47.70
CA ARG A 366 -8.39 8.25 -48.78
C ARG A 366 -9.08 7.66 -50.00
N GLU A 367 -10.00 6.72 -49.81
CA GLU A 367 -10.78 6.15 -50.89
C GLU A 367 -11.72 7.16 -51.56
N ALA A 368 -12.43 7.97 -50.77
CA ALA A 368 -13.28 9.04 -51.27
C ALA A 368 -12.46 10.05 -52.10
N ARG A 369 -11.24 10.38 -51.66
CA ARG A 369 -10.33 11.23 -52.44
C ARG A 369 -9.89 10.60 -53.75
N ARG A 370 -9.65 9.28 -53.78
CA ARG A 370 -9.35 8.55 -55.02
C ARG A 370 -10.56 8.56 -55.97
N ARG A 371 -11.73 8.17 -55.48
CA ARG A 371 -13.00 8.21 -56.22
C ARG A 371 -13.32 9.59 -56.77
N ALA A 372 -13.12 10.65 -56.00
CA ALA A 372 -13.34 12.03 -56.45
C ALA A 372 -12.36 12.48 -57.53
N ARG A 373 -11.13 11.93 -57.56
CA ARG A 373 -10.17 12.21 -58.64
C ARG A 373 -10.57 11.46 -59.90
N ASP A 374 -10.99 10.21 -59.77
CA ASP A 374 -11.40 9.40 -60.91
C ASP A 374 -12.70 9.91 -61.52
N SER A 375 -13.67 10.33 -60.70
CA SER A 375 -14.90 10.96 -61.19
C SER A 375 -14.63 12.24 -61.98
N ARG A 376 -13.69 13.09 -61.53
CA ARG A 376 -13.28 14.28 -62.30
C ARG A 376 -12.68 13.94 -63.65
N LYS A 377 -11.87 12.87 -63.75
CA LYS A 377 -11.31 12.42 -65.03
C LYS A 377 -12.41 11.96 -65.98
N TRP A 378 -13.37 11.17 -65.48
CA TRP A 378 -14.51 10.70 -66.27
C TRP A 378 -15.42 11.84 -66.73
N ILE A 379 -15.70 12.82 -65.86
CA ILE A 379 -16.47 14.02 -66.23
C ILE A 379 -15.73 14.81 -67.32
N LEU A 380 -14.41 14.98 -67.22
CA LEU A 380 -13.61 15.64 -68.27
C LEU A 380 -13.68 14.90 -69.60
N LEU A 381 -13.53 13.57 -69.58
CA LEU A 381 -13.61 12.72 -70.78
C LEU A 381 -15.00 12.83 -71.42
N PHE A 382 -16.06 12.78 -70.61
CA PHE A 382 -17.42 12.98 -71.07
C PHE A 382 -17.63 14.35 -71.73
N LEU A 383 -17.13 15.42 -71.12
CA LEU A 383 -17.28 16.79 -71.62
C LEU A 383 -16.54 16.98 -72.96
N ILE A 384 -15.33 16.42 -73.07
CA ILE A 384 -14.57 16.40 -74.33
C ILE A 384 -15.32 15.60 -75.40
N GLY A 385 -15.79 14.40 -75.07
CA GLY A 385 -16.57 13.56 -75.99
C GLY A 385 -17.83 14.26 -76.50
N ALA A 386 -18.62 14.83 -75.59
CA ALA A 386 -19.81 15.58 -75.93
C ALA A 386 -19.50 16.81 -76.82
N SER A 387 -18.40 17.52 -76.54
CA SER A 387 -17.98 18.66 -77.37
C SER A 387 -17.61 18.25 -78.80
N LEU A 388 -16.92 17.12 -78.97
CA LEU A 388 -16.59 16.57 -80.29
C LEU A 388 -17.83 16.06 -81.02
N SER A 389 -18.78 15.43 -80.32
CA SER A 389 -20.06 15.00 -80.92
C SER A 389 -20.87 16.19 -81.43
N LEU A 390 -20.92 17.30 -80.68
CA LEU A 390 -21.58 18.52 -81.13
C LEU A 390 -20.89 19.16 -82.35
N LEU A 391 -19.56 19.14 -82.39
CA LEU A 391 -18.80 19.62 -83.56
C LEU A 391 -19.15 18.80 -84.82
N PHE A 392 -19.21 17.47 -84.68
CA PHE A 392 -19.51 16.58 -85.80
C PHE A 392 -20.95 16.74 -86.30
N LEU A 393 -21.92 16.91 -85.38
CA LEU A 393 -23.33 17.17 -85.72
C LEU A 393 -23.55 18.54 -86.37
N HIS A 394 -22.67 19.52 -86.10
CA HIS A 394 -22.75 20.83 -86.75
C HIS A 394 -22.08 20.85 -88.12
N TYR A 395 -21.07 19.99 -88.34
CA TYR A 395 -20.32 19.93 -89.59
C TYR A 395 -21.03 19.14 -90.70
N TYR A 396 -21.95 18.25 -90.34
CA TYR A 396 -22.74 17.40 -91.24
C TYR A 396 -24.21 17.77 -91.15
#